data_AF-A0A3D4XKL0-F1
#
_entry.id   AF-A0A3D4XKL0-F1
#
_cell.length_a   1.000
_cell.length_b   1.000
_cell.length_c   1.000
_cell.angle_alpha   90.00
_cell.angle_beta   90.00
_cell.angle_gamma   90.00
#
_symmetry.space_group_name_H-M   'P 1'
#
loop_
_entity.id
_entity.type
_entity.pdbx_description
1 polymer ?
#
loop_
_entity_poly.entity_id
_entity_poly.type
_entity_poly.pdbx_seq_one_letter_code
_entity_poly.pdbx_strand_id
1 'polypeptide(L)'
;MKKSNIIVCLFAALIFTSCIKESMLMDKIGGEWRSYDSYTTFTATKDFAFKDTYASNWPGELLINGVPADNNVGLIRDFSYSGIKISNEVHIALRQKKVIYKFKSYDIDVNFDEVYRGTLLAECSFIHEGEQVNLKFDFTAPEYNVKKGDYFTLSDSPYGVNGLPLIKLNFRSAVKISGSLLYDDIVDNFHGTWSVNSGRITFKMNGEMYDNKIRQTYDYKIIGGELFLSSKGASPDYNILSTIPNVNITDVVHWTKYKRPGLNE
;
A
#
# COMPACT_ATOMS: atom_id res chain seq x y z
N MET A 1 -23.87 17.03 -52.79
CA MET A 1 -22.59 16.80 -52.06
C MET A 1 -22.62 15.42 -51.38
N LYS A 2 -21.51 14.68 -51.33
CA LYS A 2 -21.35 13.43 -50.54
C LYS A 2 -20.07 13.48 -49.70
N LYS A 3 -20.12 14.14 -48.53
CA LYS A 3 -19.00 14.24 -47.56
C LYS A 3 -19.44 13.77 -46.16
N SER A 4 -19.96 12.53 -46.05
CA SER A 4 -20.56 12.06 -44.78
C SER A 4 -20.39 10.56 -44.42
N ASN A 5 -19.50 9.81 -45.10
CA ASN A 5 -19.25 8.40 -44.77
C ASN A 5 -17.83 8.13 -44.18
N ILE A 6 -16.81 8.86 -44.62
CA ILE A 6 -15.39 8.59 -44.24
C ILE A 6 -15.17 8.71 -42.71
N ILE A 7 -15.80 9.70 -42.07
CA ILE A 7 -15.67 9.92 -40.61
C ILE A 7 -16.30 8.76 -39.83
N VAL A 8 -17.45 8.25 -40.26
CA VAL A 8 -18.14 7.13 -39.60
C VAL A 8 -17.32 5.85 -39.66
N CYS A 9 -16.70 5.55 -40.82
CA CYS A 9 -15.81 4.40 -40.97
C CYS A 9 -14.55 4.50 -40.09
N LEU A 10 -13.97 5.69 -39.93
CA LEU A 10 -12.83 5.91 -39.03
C LEU A 10 -13.18 5.69 -37.55
N PHE A 11 -14.34 6.20 -37.09
CA PHE A 11 -14.82 5.93 -35.73
C PHE A 11 -15.10 4.44 -35.49
N ALA A 12 -15.72 3.74 -36.45
CA ALA A 12 -15.96 2.31 -36.36
C ALA A 12 -14.65 1.51 -36.27
N ALA A 13 -13.66 1.81 -37.11
CA ALA A 13 -12.35 1.15 -37.08
C ALA A 13 -11.63 1.35 -35.74
N LEU A 14 -11.66 2.55 -35.17
CA LEU A 14 -11.11 2.82 -33.84
C LEU A 14 -11.79 1.98 -32.76
N ILE A 15 -13.12 1.89 -32.76
CA ILE A 15 -13.89 1.06 -31.81
C ILE A 15 -13.52 -0.43 -31.95
N PHE A 16 -13.42 -0.96 -33.16
CA PHE A 16 -13.03 -2.36 -33.37
C PHE A 16 -11.58 -2.65 -32.94
N THR A 17 -10.62 -1.80 -33.29
CA THR A 17 -9.23 -1.94 -32.80
C THR A 17 -9.10 -1.78 -31.28
N SER A 18 -10.10 -1.16 -30.64
CA SER A 18 -10.33 -1.04 -29.18
C SER A 18 -10.14 -2.44 -28.41
N CYS A 19 -11.41 -2.68 -28.78
CA CYS A 19 -12.13 -3.85 -28.27
C CYS A 19 -11.38 -5.17 -28.50
N ILE A 20 -10.67 -5.32 -29.64
CA ILE A 20 -9.78 -6.48 -29.89
C ILE A 20 -8.63 -6.52 -28.87
N LYS A 21 -8.15 -5.37 -28.39
CA LYS A 21 -7.11 -5.33 -27.33
C LYS A 21 -7.67 -5.78 -25.99
N GLU A 22 -8.87 -5.35 -25.59
CA GLU A 22 -9.52 -5.86 -24.39
C GLU A 22 -9.75 -7.37 -24.47
N SER A 23 -10.18 -7.93 -25.61
CA SER A 23 -10.38 -9.38 -25.72
C SER A 23 -9.07 -10.16 -25.61
N MET A 24 -8.03 -9.78 -26.36
CA MET A 24 -6.71 -10.45 -26.28
C MET A 24 -6.01 -10.27 -24.92
N LEU A 25 -6.36 -9.22 -24.17
CA LEU A 25 -5.86 -9.00 -22.81
C LEU A 25 -6.71 -9.76 -21.77
N MET A 26 -8.02 -9.89 -21.97
CA MET A 26 -8.95 -10.64 -21.13
C MET A 26 -8.53 -12.11 -21.02
N ASP A 27 -8.01 -12.72 -22.08
CA ASP A 27 -7.46 -14.09 -22.03
C ASP A 27 -6.30 -14.24 -21.02
N LYS A 28 -5.61 -13.14 -20.69
CA LYS A 28 -4.50 -13.09 -19.72
C LYS A 28 -4.93 -12.61 -18.33
N ILE A 29 -5.85 -11.64 -18.25
CA ILE A 29 -6.26 -10.99 -16.99
C ILE A 29 -7.62 -11.44 -16.45
N GLY A 30 -8.39 -12.26 -17.17
CA GLY A 30 -9.72 -12.71 -16.76
C GLY A 30 -9.73 -13.44 -15.41
N GLY A 31 -10.71 -13.12 -14.57
CA GLY A 31 -10.87 -13.68 -13.22
C GLY A 31 -10.41 -12.76 -12.08
N GLU A 32 -10.29 -13.35 -10.87
CA GLU A 32 -9.96 -12.64 -9.63
C GLU A 32 -8.46 -12.46 -9.41
N TRP A 33 -8.11 -11.30 -8.87
CA TRP A 33 -6.80 -10.85 -8.45
C TRP A 33 -6.91 -10.14 -7.09
N ARG A 34 -5.92 -10.30 -6.23
CA ARG A 34 -5.81 -9.61 -4.93
C ARG A 34 -4.45 -8.94 -4.82
N SER A 35 -4.42 -7.73 -4.27
CA SER A 35 -3.16 -7.12 -3.87
C SER A 35 -2.50 -7.98 -2.80
N TYR A 36 -1.18 -8.05 -2.83
CA TYR A 36 -0.41 -8.76 -1.80
C TYR A 36 0.83 -7.98 -1.33
N ASP A 37 1.28 -7.01 -2.13
CA ASP A 37 2.49 -6.23 -1.93
C ASP A 37 2.38 -4.90 -2.71
N SER A 38 2.98 -3.84 -2.17
CA SER A 38 3.01 -2.50 -2.75
C SER A 38 4.37 -1.87 -2.49
N TYR A 39 4.82 -1.00 -3.39
CA TYR A 39 6.08 -0.29 -3.25
C TYR A 39 6.06 1.04 -4.01
N THR A 40 6.77 2.04 -3.49
CA THR A 40 6.98 3.34 -4.13
C THR A 40 8.42 3.42 -4.65
N THR A 41 8.60 3.89 -5.88
CA THR A 41 9.92 4.08 -6.52
C THR A 41 10.13 5.54 -6.88
N PHE A 42 11.34 6.06 -6.65
CA PHE A 42 11.68 7.45 -6.93
C PHE A 42 13.17 7.62 -7.31
N THR A 43 13.51 8.76 -7.90
CA THR A 43 14.90 9.17 -8.18
C THR A 43 15.27 10.36 -7.29
N ALA A 44 16.44 10.32 -6.64
CA ALA A 44 16.91 11.39 -5.76
C ALA A 44 17.46 12.61 -6.55
N THR A 45 17.02 13.83 -6.23
CA THR A 45 17.44 15.07 -6.91
C THR A 45 18.70 15.70 -6.28
N LYS A 46 19.03 15.29 -5.05
CA LYS A 46 20.20 15.67 -4.25
C LYS A 46 20.47 14.57 -3.20
N ASP A 47 21.60 14.64 -2.51
CA ASP A 47 21.87 13.77 -1.36
C ASP A 47 20.91 14.04 -0.19
N PHE A 48 20.44 13.00 0.48
CA PHE A 48 19.71 13.07 1.75
C PHE A 48 19.77 11.75 2.53
N ALA A 49 19.33 11.77 3.78
CA ALA A 49 19.06 10.57 4.57
C ALA A 49 17.59 10.57 5.02
N PHE A 50 17.00 9.39 5.23
CA PHE A 50 15.66 9.22 5.76
C PHE A 50 15.55 7.91 6.56
N LYS A 51 14.60 7.85 7.51
CA LYS A 51 14.25 6.63 8.24
C LYS A 51 13.14 5.86 7.51
N ASP A 52 13.36 4.58 7.21
CA ASP A 52 12.35 3.68 6.67
C ASP A 52 11.56 3.03 7.81
N THR A 53 10.35 3.51 8.05
CA THR A 53 9.46 2.99 9.09
C THR A 53 8.58 1.81 8.63
N TYR A 54 8.63 1.45 7.35
CA TYR A 54 8.04 0.20 6.83
C TYR A 54 9.03 -0.97 6.83
N ALA A 55 10.34 -0.71 6.98
CA ALA A 55 11.34 -1.74 7.19
C ALA A 55 10.99 -2.66 8.37
N SER A 56 11.29 -3.95 8.19
CA SER A 56 11.21 -4.95 9.27
C SER A 56 12.54 -5.03 10.02
N ASN A 57 12.49 -5.42 11.30
CA ASN A 57 13.63 -5.52 12.21
C ASN A 57 14.28 -4.15 12.49
N TRP A 58 13.51 -3.18 13.02
CA TRP A 58 14.09 -1.93 13.54
C TRP A 58 15.14 -2.25 14.63
N PRO A 59 16.37 -1.73 14.53
CA PRO A 59 17.36 -1.84 15.60
C PRO A 59 16.86 -1.28 16.94
N GLY A 60 17.13 -2.01 18.03
CA GLY A 60 16.73 -1.62 19.37
C GLY A 60 16.62 -2.78 20.37
N GLU A 61 16.00 -2.52 21.52
CA GLU A 61 15.72 -3.50 22.57
C GLU A 61 14.26 -3.45 23.07
N LEU A 62 13.75 -4.63 23.42
CA LEU A 62 12.60 -4.81 24.30
C LEU A 62 13.14 -5.36 25.62
N LEU A 63 12.90 -4.68 26.73
CA LEU A 63 13.16 -5.22 28.07
C LEU A 63 11.84 -5.63 28.72
N ILE A 64 11.79 -6.83 29.29
CA ILE A 64 10.69 -7.32 30.13
C ILE A 64 11.25 -7.50 31.54
N ASN A 65 10.73 -6.74 32.50
CA ASN A 65 11.25 -6.69 33.89
C ASN A 65 12.78 -6.47 33.96
N GLY A 66 13.32 -5.64 33.05
CA GLY A 66 14.74 -5.32 32.95
C GLY A 66 15.61 -6.34 32.22
N VAL A 67 15.04 -7.47 31.76
CA VAL A 67 15.75 -8.51 30.99
C VAL A 67 15.48 -8.33 29.49
N PRO A 68 16.50 -8.35 28.62
CA PRO A 68 16.30 -8.32 27.17
C PRO A 68 15.46 -9.50 26.68
N ALA A 69 14.50 -9.22 25.79
CA ALA A 69 13.59 -10.20 25.23
C ALA A 69 13.64 -10.22 23.69
N ASP A 70 13.32 -11.39 23.13
CA ASP A 70 13.23 -11.61 21.68
C ASP A 70 12.25 -10.61 21.06
N ASN A 71 12.75 -9.88 20.06
CA ASN A 71 12.00 -8.88 19.35
C ASN A 71 12.25 -8.98 17.84
N ASN A 72 11.24 -8.58 17.08
CA ASN A 72 11.26 -8.39 15.64
C ASN A 72 10.20 -7.33 15.35
N VAL A 73 10.64 -6.06 15.31
CA VAL A 73 9.75 -4.93 15.02
C VAL A 73 9.30 -5.05 13.57
N GLY A 74 8.04 -5.46 13.38
CA GLY A 74 7.40 -5.62 12.08
C GLY A 74 6.82 -4.31 11.55
N LEU A 75 6.70 -4.25 10.22
CA LEU A 75 6.07 -3.16 9.45
C LEU A 75 4.86 -2.55 10.18
N ILE A 76 4.88 -1.22 10.36
CA ILE A 76 3.74 -0.47 10.89
C ILE A 76 2.54 -0.67 9.97
N ARG A 77 1.43 -1.11 10.53
CA ARG A 77 0.12 -1.12 9.87
C ARG A 77 -0.66 0.09 10.34
N ASP A 78 -1.40 0.75 9.44
CA ASP A 78 -2.03 2.04 9.76
C ASP A 78 -3.57 2.07 9.67
N PHE A 79 -4.18 1.21 8.82
CA PHE A 79 -5.56 1.42 8.37
C PHE A 79 -6.58 0.47 9.01
N SER A 80 -6.41 -0.86 8.92
CA SER A 80 -7.38 -1.83 9.52
C SER A 80 -7.10 -2.16 10.99
N TYR A 81 -5.84 -2.06 11.40
CA TYR A 81 -5.36 -2.16 12.78
C TYR A 81 -4.10 -1.30 12.83
N SER A 82 -4.19 -0.10 13.40
CA SER A 82 -3.04 0.79 13.51
C SER A 82 -2.13 0.26 14.61
N GLY A 83 -0.96 -0.27 14.26
CA GLY A 83 -0.17 -1.03 15.22
C GLY A 83 1.14 -1.61 14.71
N ILE A 84 1.99 -1.94 15.66
CA ILE A 84 3.34 -2.47 15.48
C ILE A 84 3.43 -3.82 16.19
N LYS A 85 3.93 -4.85 15.51
CA LYS A 85 4.35 -6.10 16.15
C LYS A 85 5.76 -5.89 16.70
N ILE A 86 5.99 -6.12 17.99
CA ILE A 86 7.32 -6.03 18.61
C ILE A 86 7.92 -7.43 18.83
N SER A 87 7.10 -8.42 19.20
CA SER A 87 7.48 -9.83 19.29
C SER A 87 6.27 -10.73 18.99
N ASN A 88 6.36 -12.03 19.24
CA ASN A 88 5.18 -12.92 19.20
C ASN A 88 4.23 -12.74 20.39
N GLU A 89 4.70 -12.14 21.48
CA GLU A 89 3.91 -11.91 22.70
C GLU A 89 3.53 -10.44 22.91
N VAL A 90 4.23 -9.51 22.24
CA VAL A 90 4.13 -8.06 22.45
C VAL A 90 3.79 -7.34 21.15
N HIS A 91 2.69 -6.59 21.18
CA HIS A 91 2.25 -5.70 20.10
C HIS A 91 1.84 -4.35 20.68
N ILE A 92 1.97 -3.27 19.91
CA ILE A 92 1.40 -1.96 20.24
C ILE A 92 0.23 -1.68 19.29
N ALA A 93 -0.94 -1.37 19.84
CA ALA A 93 -2.10 -0.86 19.13
C ALA A 93 -2.09 0.66 19.23
N LEU A 94 -1.54 1.32 18.20
CA LEU A 94 -1.21 2.75 18.21
C LEU A 94 -2.47 3.60 18.43
N ARG A 95 -3.43 3.60 17.50
CA ARG A 95 -4.68 4.41 17.64
C ARG A 95 -5.44 4.18 18.95
N GLN A 96 -5.26 3.04 19.62
CA GLN A 96 -5.91 2.67 20.88
C GLN A 96 -5.11 3.05 22.15
N LYS A 97 -3.86 3.52 22.05
CA LYS A 97 -2.92 3.70 23.18
C LYS A 97 -2.79 2.44 24.07
N LYS A 98 -2.78 1.25 23.46
CA LYS A 98 -2.62 -0.03 24.19
C LYS A 98 -1.35 -0.77 23.78
N VAL A 99 -0.68 -1.36 24.76
CA VAL A 99 0.18 -2.53 24.54
C VAL A 99 -0.66 -3.79 24.71
N ILE A 100 -0.49 -4.76 23.82
CA ILE A 100 -1.01 -6.12 23.98
C ILE A 100 0.17 -7.00 24.40
N TYR A 101 0.09 -7.55 25.61
CA TYR A 101 1.05 -8.47 26.19
C TYR A 101 0.34 -9.80 26.47
N LYS A 102 0.80 -10.89 25.84
CA LYS A 102 0.20 -12.24 25.96
C LYS A 102 -1.33 -12.23 25.81
N PHE A 103 -1.78 -11.64 24.69
CA PHE A 103 -3.18 -11.48 24.30
C PHE A 103 -4.07 -10.64 25.23
N LYS A 104 -3.52 -9.99 26.27
CA LYS A 104 -4.23 -9.05 27.15
C LYS A 104 -3.77 -7.61 26.88
N SER A 105 -4.69 -6.65 26.89
CA SER A 105 -4.42 -5.25 26.57
C SER A 105 -4.28 -4.38 27.82
N TYR A 106 -3.27 -3.50 27.80
CA TYR A 106 -2.88 -2.59 28.88
C TYR A 106 -2.59 -1.21 28.30
N ASP A 107 -2.77 -0.16 29.09
CA ASP A 107 -2.45 1.20 28.68
C ASP A 107 -0.93 1.42 28.54
N ILE A 108 -0.54 2.21 27.55
CA ILE A 108 0.84 2.65 27.31
C ILE A 108 0.79 4.10 26.84
N ASP A 109 1.63 4.96 27.41
CA ASP A 109 1.87 6.27 26.82
C ASP A 109 3.08 6.20 25.88
N VAL A 110 2.90 6.74 24.68
CA VAL A 110 3.82 6.61 23.56
C VAL A 110 3.54 7.75 22.58
N ASN A 111 4.59 8.42 22.12
CA ASN A 111 4.44 9.55 21.19
C ASN A 111 4.33 9.05 19.74
N PHE A 112 3.12 9.08 19.19
CA PHE A 112 2.88 8.63 17.81
C PHE A 112 3.63 9.46 16.76
N ASP A 113 3.82 10.75 16.99
CA ASP A 113 4.54 11.61 16.05
C ASP A 113 6.03 11.25 15.98
N GLU A 114 6.60 10.70 17.05
CA GLU A 114 7.95 10.12 17.06
C GLU A 114 7.98 8.73 16.40
N VAL A 115 6.95 7.90 16.65
CA VAL A 115 6.83 6.57 16.03
C VAL A 115 6.73 6.67 14.50
N TYR A 116 5.92 7.59 13.96
CA TYR A 116 5.86 7.84 12.52
C TYR A 116 7.14 8.47 11.95
N ARG A 117 7.96 9.12 12.79
CA ARG A 117 9.33 9.57 12.47
C ARG A 117 10.39 8.50 12.70
N GLY A 118 9.99 7.27 13.04
CA GLY A 118 10.90 6.14 13.20
C GLY A 118 11.66 6.09 14.51
N THR A 119 11.05 6.53 15.60
CA THR A 119 11.54 6.36 16.98
C THR A 119 10.41 5.82 17.85
N LEU A 120 10.58 4.63 18.42
CA LEU A 120 9.66 4.05 19.40
C LEU A 120 10.39 3.99 20.76
N LEU A 121 10.14 5.00 21.57
CA LEU A 121 10.55 5.08 22.97
C LEU A 121 9.29 5.06 23.84
N ALA A 122 9.18 4.07 24.73
CA ALA A 122 8.07 3.97 25.68
C ALA A 122 8.44 3.07 26.87
N GLU A 123 7.81 3.32 28.03
CA GLU A 123 7.88 2.45 29.20
C GLU A 123 6.50 2.33 29.83
N CYS A 124 6.12 1.14 30.29
CA CYS A 124 4.85 0.93 30.99
C CYS A 124 4.91 -0.21 32.02
N SER A 125 4.11 -0.07 33.07
CA SER A 125 4.00 -1.03 34.17
C SER A 125 2.54 -1.43 34.39
N PHE A 126 2.25 -2.72 34.47
CA PHE A 126 0.90 -3.24 34.66
C PHE A 126 0.90 -4.58 35.40
N ILE A 127 -0.29 -5.00 35.87
CA ILE A 127 -0.47 -6.31 36.50
C ILE A 127 -0.95 -7.34 35.47
N HIS A 128 -0.19 -8.42 35.31
CA HIS A 128 -0.54 -9.57 34.47
C HIS A 128 -0.63 -10.82 35.34
N GLU A 129 -1.83 -11.41 35.42
CA GLU A 129 -2.09 -12.68 36.12
C GLU A 129 -1.71 -12.71 37.62
N GLY A 130 -1.55 -11.53 38.24
CA GLY A 130 -1.20 -11.32 39.64
C GLY A 130 0.21 -10.76 39.85
N GLU A 131 1.07 -10.82 38.82
CA GLU A 131 2.45 -10.33 38.86
C GLU A 131 2.58 -8.94 38.21
N GLN A 132 3.56 -8.15 38.67
CA GLN A 132 3.92 -6.89 37.99
C GLN A 132 4.82 -7.18 36.78
N VAL A 133 4.41 -6.66 35.63
CA VAL A 133 5.19 -6.65 34.39
C VAL A 133 5.54 -5.20 34.08
N ASN A 134 6.80 -4.96 33.78
CA ASN A 134 7.34 -3.69 33.32
C ASN A 134 7.93 -3.93 31.92
N LEU A 135 7.51 -3.15 30.93
CA LEU A 135 8.01 -3.21 29.56
C LEU A 135 8.70 -1.89 29.21
N LYS A 136 9.96 -1.95 28.74
CA LYS A 136 10.67 -0.83 28.10
C LYS A 136 10.86 -1.14 26.62
N PHE A 137 10.53 -0.17 25.77
CA PHE A 137 10.73 -0.18 24.33
C PHE A 137 11.74 0.89 23.96
N ASP A 138 12.79 0.51 23.22
CA ASP A 138 13.83 1.43 22.74
C ASP A 138 14.24 1.01 21.33
N PHE A 139 13.52 1.51 20.32
CA PHE A 139 13.70 1.13 18.92
C PHE A 139 13.81 2.35 18.00
N THR A 140 14.67 2.24 16.99
CA THR A 140 14.83 3.24 15.93
C THR A 140 14.73 2.56 14.56
N ALA A 141 13.90 3.13 13.68
CA ALA A 141 13.80 2.69 12.30
C ALA A 141 15.15 2.86 11.56
N PRO A 142 15.53 1.91 10.66
CA PRO A 142 16.79 1.98 9.94
C PRO A 142 16.86 3.23 9.05
N GLU A 143 18.02 3.87 9.03
CA GLU A 143 18.28 5.05 8.20
C GLU A 143 18.94 4.65 6.87
N TYR A 144 18.36 5.10 5.76
CA TYR A 144 18.94 5.00 4.44
C TYR A 144 19.57 6.33 4.02
N ASN A 145 20.83 6.28 3.59
CA ASN A 145 21.55 7.40 3.00
C ASN A 145 21.49 7.27 1.46
N VAL A 146 20.86 8.24 0.80
CA VAL A 146 20.58 8.22 -0.65
C VAL A 146 21.40 9.30 -1.35
N LYS A 147 22.04 8.98 -2.48
CA LYS A 147 22.85 9.89 -3.27
C LYS A 147 22.09 10.50 -4.44
N LYS A 148 22.50 11.71 -4.83
CA LYS A 148 21.95 12.39 -6.00
C LYS A 148 22.03 11.52 -7.25
N GLY A 149 20.88 11.24 -7.86
CA GLY A 149 20.74 10.40 -9.06
C GLY A 149 20.45 8.93 -8.77
N ASP A 150 20.49 8.48 -7.51
CA ASP A 150 20.08 7.13 -7.13
C ASP A 150 18.59 6.92 -7.44
N TYR A 151 18.28 5.74 -7.96
CA TYR A 151 16.92 5.23 -8.07
C TYR A 151 16.65 4.29 -6.88
N PHE A 152 15.66 4.61 -6.06
CA PHE A 152 15.34 3.88 -4.84
C PHE A 152 14.00 3.15 -4.96
N THR A 153 13.89 2.00 -4.31
CA THR A 153 12.64 1.24 -4.15
C THR A 153 12.34 1.12 -2.67
N LEU A 154 11.23 1.72 -2.23
CA LEU A 154 10.78 1.71 -0.85
C LEU A 154 9.51 0.85 -0.74
N SER A 155 9.56 -0.16 0.14
CA SER A 155 8.40 -1.00 0.45
C SER A 155 7.27 -0.16 1.03
N ASP A 156 6.03 -0.58 0.79
CA ASP A 156 4.83 0.15 1.20
C ASP A 156 3.84 -0.80 1.90
N SER A 157 2.79 -0.25 2.51
CA SER A 157 1.67 -1.05 2.98
C SER A 157 0.97 -1.72 1.78
N PRO A 158 0.70 -3.04 1.79
CA PRO A 158 -0.05 -3.71 0.71
C PRO A 158 -1.52 -3.24 0.61
N TYR A 159 -1.97 -2.39 1.53
CA TYR A 159 -3.31 -1.82 1.62
C TYR A 159 -3.37 -0.36 1.19
N GLY A 160 -3.04 -0.11 -0.08
CA GLY A 160 -3.78 0.81 -0.94
C GLY A 160 -3.87 2.31 -0.61
N VAL A 161 -3.15 2.83 0.37
CA VAL A 161 -2.83 4.27 0.39
C VAL A 161 -1.58 4.46 -0.49
N ASN A 162 -1.37 5.67 -1.03
CA ASN A 162 -0.34 5.99 -2.04
C ASN A 162 -0.75 5.58 -3.48
N GLY A 163 -1.84 6.19 -3.99
CA GLY A 163 -2.21 6.21 -5.42
C GLY A 163 -2.99 5.01 -5.97
N LEU A 164 -2.92 3.84 -5.33
CA LEU A 164 -3.53 2.57 -5.78
C LEU A 164 -4.44 1.93 -4.71
N PRO A 165 -5.65 2.48 -4.46
CA PRO A 165 -6.59 1.96 -3.44
C PRO A 165 -7.19 0.58 -3.71
N LEU A 166 -6.86 -0.05 -4.83
CA LEU A 166 -7.51 -1.27 -5.31
C LEU A 166 -6.97 -2.51 -4.59
N ILE A 167 -7.72 -3.04 -3.61
CA ILE A 167 -7.37 -4.27 -2.87
C ILE A 167 -7.65 -5.51 -3.73
N LYS A 168 -8.79 -5.53 -4.43
CA LYS A 168 -9.28 -6.69 -5.18
C LYS A 168 -9.77 -6.27 -6.54
N LEU A 169 -9.43 -7.04 -7.56
CA LEU A 169 -9.90 -6.88 -8.94
C LEU A 169 -10.48 -8.19 -9.45
N ASN A 170 -11.58 -8.12 -10.20
CA ASN A 170 -12.19 -9.26 -10.86
C ASN A 170 -12.66 -8.84 -12.25
N PHE A 171 -11.87 -9.21 -13.27
CA PHE A 171 -12.17 -8.99 -14.67
C PHE A 171 -13.22 -10.02 -15.10
N ARG A 172 -14.49 -9.60 -15.11
CA ARG A 172 -15.66 -10.47 -15.38
C ARG A 172 -15.93 -10.67 -16.88
N SER A 173 -15.50 -9.74 -17.72
CA SER A 173 -15.51 -9.85 -19.19
C SER A 173 -14.55 -8.83 -19.79
N ALA A 174 -14.38 -8.82 -21.11
CA ALA A 174 -13.61 -7.82 -21.87
C ALA A 174 -14.11 -6.35 -21.70
N VAL A 175 -15.18 -6.10 -20.92
CA VAL A 175 -15.64 -4.73 -20.60
C VAL A 175 -16.00 -4.58 -19.11
N LYS A 176 -16.41 -5.65 -18.41
CA LYS A 176 -16.92 -5.56 -17.02
C LYS A 176 -15.83 -5.87 -15.99
N ILE A 177 -15.71 -4.99 -14.99
CA ILE A 177 -14.86 -5.15 -13.79
C ILE A 177 -15.74 -5.11 -12.54
N SER A 178 -15.31 -5.79 -11.48
CA SER A 178 -15.71 -5.48 -10.10
C SER A 178 -14.51 -5.65 -9.17
N GLY A 179 -14.61 -5.18 -7.94
CA GLY A 179 -13.54 -5.34 -6.97
C GLY A 179 -13.92 -4.82 -5.60
N SER A 180 -12.90 -4.59 -4.78
CA SER A 180 -13.01 -3.74 -3.61
C SER A 180 -11.78 -2.83 -3.51
N LEU A 181 -11.99 -1.68 -2.89
CA LEU A 181 -10.97 -0.66 -2.68
C LEU A 181 -10.93 -0.22 -1.21
N LEU A 182 -9.78 0.24 -0.74
CA LEU A 182 -9.65 0.97 0.51
C LEU A 182 -9.93 2.45 0.25
N TYR A 183 -10.73 3.07 1.11
CA TYR A 183 -10.88 4.52 1.16
C TYR A 183 -10.89 4.92 2.65
N ASP A 184 -9.94 5.74 3.05
CA ASP A 184 -9.58 5.98 4.46
C ASP A 184 -9.37 4.65 5.23
N ASP A 185 -10.26 4.29 6.16
CA ASP A 185 -10.26 2.99 6.86
C ASP A 185 -11.41 2.05 6.48
N ILE A 186 -12.20 2.41 5.45
CA ILE A 186 -13.35 1.64 4.96
C ILE A 186 -12.98 0.86 3.69
N VAL A 187 -13.42 -0.40 3.61
CA VAL A 187 -13.36 -1.21 2.38
C VAL A 187 -14.70 -1.14 1.65
N ASP A 188 -14.73 -0.43 0.53
CA ASP A 188 -15.92 -0.35 -0.35
C ASP A 188 -15.83 -1.39 -1.49
N ASN A 189 -16.97 -1.98 -1.85
CA ASN A 189 -17.05 -2.82 -3.05
C ASN A 189 -17.40 -1.95 -4.24
N PHE A 190 -16.90 -2.30 -5.41
CA PHE A 190 -17.25 -1.60 -6.64
C PHE A 190 -17.61 -2.53 -7.79
N HIS A 191 -18.44 -2.03 -8.68
CA HIS A 191 -18.73 -2.61 -9.98
C HIS A 191 -18.51 -1.56 -11.06
N GLY A 192 -18.19 -1.95 -12.29
CA GLY A 192 -17.88 -0.97 -13.30
C GLY A 192 -17.50 -1.51 -14.66
N THR A 193 -16.85 -0.64 -15.44
CA THR A 193 -16.27 -0.99 -16.73
C THR A 193 -14.76 -0.72 -16.75
N TRP A 194 -14.04 -1.47 -17.57
CA TRP A 194 -12.62 -1.27 -17.84
C TRP A 194 -12.36 -1.18 -19.35
N SER A 195 -11.22 -0.62 -19.71
CA SER A 195 -10.71 -0.54 -21.09
C SER A 195 -9.20 -0.39 -21.10
N VAL A 196 -8.52 -0.74 -22.18
CA VAL A 196 -7.06 -0.62 -22.33
C VAL A 196 -6.67 0.24 -23.52
N ASN A 197 -5.77 1.20 -23.30
CA ASN A 197 -5.20 2.02 -24.37
C ASN A 197 -3.73 2.35 -24.11
N SER A 198 -2.88 2.23 -25.13
CA SER A 198 -1.46 2.59 -25.11
C SER A 198 -0.67 2.17 -23.85
N GLY A 199 -0.83 0.92 -23.40
CA GLY A 199 -0.15 0.41 -22.21
C GLY A 199 -0.75 0.81 -20.85
N ARG A 200 -1.94 1.45 -20.87
CA ARG A 200 -2.66 1.90 -19.67
C ARG A 200 -4.04 1.24 -19.57
N ILE A 201 -4.40 0.75 -18.38
CA ILE A 201 -5.77 0.30 -18.06
C ILE A 201 -6.53 1.48 -17.45
N THR A 202 -7.74 1.74 -17.95
CA THR A 202 -8.71 2.66 -17.34
C THR A 202 -9.78 1.85 -16.62
N PHE A 203 -10.08 2.21 -15.38
CA PHE A 203 -11.28 1.76 -14.66
C PHE A 203 -12.30 2.89 -14.57
N LYS A 204 -13.58 2.57 -14.74
CA LYS A 204 -14.74 3.44 -14.46
C LYS A 204 -15.61 2.70 -13.46
N MET A 205 -15.56 3.10 -12.21
CA MET A 205 -16.09 2.37 -11.06
C MET A 205 -17.28 3.12 -10.47
N ASN A 206 -18.31 2.39 -10.05
CA ASN A 206 -19.31 2.87 -9.12
C ASN A 206 -19.10 2.06 -7.82
N GLY A 207 -18.87 2.75 -6.71
CA GLY A 207 -18.80 2.13 -5.38
C GLY A 207 -20.19 1.78 -4.84
N GLU A 208 -20.25 1.15 -3.68
CA GLU A 208 -21.47 1.00 -2.89
C GLU A 208 -21.63 2.16 -1.88
N MET A 209 -20.52 2.83 -1.51
CA MET A 209 -20.52 3.95 -0.57
C MET A 209 -20.21 5.34 -1.18
N TYR A 210 -20.00 5.45 -2.50
CA TYR A 210 -19.72 6.72 -3.18
C TYR A 210 -20.69 7.01 -4.32
N ASP A 211 -21.46 8.10 -4.20
CA ASP A 211 -22.33 8.64 -5.27
C ASP A 211 -21.56 9.03 -6.55
N ASN A 212 -20.23 9.22 -6.44
CA ASN A 212 -19.38 9.67 -7.52
C ASN A 212 -18.76 8.50 -8.31
N LYS A 213 -18.87 8.55 -9.64
CA LYS A 213 -18.27 7.57 -10.54
C LYS A 213 -16.76 7.79 -10.66
N ILE A 214 -15.99 7.04 -9.88
CA ILE A 214 -14.54 7.13 -9.84
C ILE A 214 -13.95 6.61 -11.17
N ARG A 215 -13.22 7.47 -11.88
CA ARG A 215 -12.40 7.08 -13.03
C ARG A 215 -10.93 7.13 -12.65
N GLN A 216 -10.28 5.97 -12.64
CA GLN A 216 -8.84 5.83 -12.43
C GLN A 216 -8.16 5.32 -13.70
N THR A 217 -6.86 5.56 -13.87
CA THR A 217 -6.10 5.11 -15.04
C THR A 217 -4.65 4.85 -14.64
N TYR A 218 -4.18 3.65 -14.95
CA TYR A 218 -2.92 3.09 -14.45
C TYR A 218 -2.08 2.53 -15.60
N ASP A 219 -0.77 2.74 -15.54
CA ASP A 219 0.17 1.99 -16.37
C ASP A 219 0.25 0.55 -15.84
N TYR A 220 0.19 -0.46 -16.72
CA TYR A 220 0.10 -1.86 -16.30
C TYR A 220 1.19 -2.73 -16.93
N LYS A 221 1.56 -3.80 -16.23
CA LYS A 221 2.45 -4.86 -16.72
C LYS A 221 1.92 -6.23 -16.26
N ILE A 222 2.22 -7.28 -17.03
CA ILE A 222 1.96 -8.67 -16.64
C ILE A 222 3.30 -9.40 -16.75
N ILE A 223 3.80 -9.91 -15.63
CA ILE A 223 5.14 -10.54 -15.52
C ILE A 223 5.01 -11.74 -14.58
N GLY A 224 5.58 -12.89 -14.92
CA GLY A 224 5.56 -14.08 -14.04
C GLY A 224 4.17 -14.70 -13.77
N GLY A 225 3.11 -14.22 -14.42
CA GLY A 225 1.72 -14.56 -14.10
C GLY A 225 1.05 -13.59 -13.11
N GLU A 226 1.78 -12.57 -12.66
CA GLU A 226 1.30 -11.49 -11.79
C GLU A 226 0.86 -10.26 -12.61
N LEU A 227 -0.08 -9.50 -12.05
CA LEU A 227 -0.50 -8.20 -12.59
C LEU A 227 0.14 -7.09 -11.75
N PHE A 228 0.78 -6.13 -12.41
CA PHE A 228 1.30 -4.92 -11.79
C PHE A 228 0.48 -3.73 -12.30
N LEU A 229 -0.01 -2.90 -11.39
CA LEU A 229 -0.55 -1.58 -11.70
C LEU A 229 0.37 -0.50 -11.14
N SER A 230 0.41 0.65 -11.80
CA SER A 230 1.22 1.79 -11.37
C SER A 230 0.60 3.15 -11.71
N SER A 231 0.84 4.12 -10.83
CA SER A 231 0.47 5.53 -11.00
C SER A 231 1.64 6.44 -10.63
N LYS A 232 1.89 7.47 -11.45
CA LYS A 232 2.73 8.60 -11.05
C LYS A 232 1.99 9.48 -10.05
N GLY A 233 2.69 9.96 -9.03
CA GLY A 233 2.17 10.84 -7.99
C GLY A 233 3.23 11.82 -7.48
N ALA A 234 2.95 12.51 -6.38
CA ALA A 234 3.98 13.09 -5.52
C ALA A 234 4.51 12.01 -4.56
N SER A 235 5.51 12.32 -3.72
CA SER A 235 5.61 11.57 -2.45
C SER A 235 4.29 11.80 -1.71
N PRO A 236 3.62 10.75 -1.22
CA PRO A 236 2.27 10.86 -0.71
C PRO A 236 2.32 11.42 0.72
N ASP A 237 1.48 12.41 0.99
CA ASP A 237 1.53 13.20 2.24
C ASP A 237 1.01 12.44 3.49
N TYR A 238 0.81 11.12 3.41
CA TYR A 238 0.36 10.29 4.51
C TYR A 238 1.55 9.79 5.36
N ASN A 239 1.64 10.33 6.57
CA ASN A 239 2.42 9.92 7.75
C ASN A 239 3.86 9.41 7.54
N ILE A 240 4.05 8.26 6.91
CA ILE A 240 5.32 7.54 6.85
C ILE A 240 6.24 8.07 5.76
N LEU A 241 5.73 8.38 4.56
CA LEU A 241 6.55 8.98 3.49
C LEU A 241 6.77 10.49 3.69
N SER A 242 6.29 11.06 4.81
CA SER A 242 6.65 12.41 5.27
C SER A 242 8.12 12.55 5.67
N THR A 243 8.81 11.44 5.97
CA THR A 243 10.25 11.43 6.29
C THR A 243 11.13 11.73 5.08
N ILE A 244 10.59 11.60 3.86
CA ILE A 244 11.26 11.94 2.60
C ILE A 244 10.67 13.26 2.08
N PRO A 245 11.39 14.40 2.19
CA PRO A 245 10.88 15.66 1.70
C PRO A 245 10.64 15.60 0.18
N ASN A 246 9.43 15.96 -0.27
CA ASN A 246 9.05 15.98 -1.69
C ASN A 246 10.06 16.74 -2.59
N VAL A 247 10.75 17.77 -2.05
CA VAL A 247 11.80 18.54 -2.75
C VAL A 247 13.15 17.82 -2.90
N ASN A 248 13.29 16.59 -2.40
CA ASN A 248 14.49 15.76 -2.50
C ASN A 248 14.40 14.69 -3.60
N ILE A 249 13.23 14.47 -4.19
CA ILE A 249 12.96 13.35 -5.11
C ILE A 249 12.20 13.78 -6.36
N THR A 250 12.21 12.94 -7.39
CA THR A 250 11.47 13.10 -8.65
C THR A 250 11.07 11.73 -9.20
N ASP A 251 10.23 11.73 -10.23
CA ASP A 251 9.73 10.51 -10.91
C ASP A 251 9.14 9.47 -9.96
N VAL A 252 8.38 9.96 -8.96
CA VAL A 252 7.68 9.11 -8.00
C VAL A 252 6.60 8.29 -8.70
N VAL A 253 6.70 6.97 -8.58
CA VAL A 253 5.73 6.00 -9.09
C VAL A 253 5.37 5.03 -7.98
N HIS A 254 4.08 4.91 -7.69
CA HIS A 254 3.55 3.90 -6.78
C HIS A 254 3.17 2.67 -7.59
N TRP A 255 3.44 1.48 -7.05
CA TRP A 255 3.18 0.18 -7.66
C TRP A 255 2.42 -0.71 -6.68
N THR A 256 1.45 -1.46 -7.20
CA THR A 256 0.78 -2.53 -6.44
C THR A 256 0.85 -3.83 -7.25
N LYS A 257 1.29 -4.90 -6.59
CA LYS A 257 1.40 -6.25 -7.14
C LYS A 257 0.15 -7.04 -6.81
N TYR A 258 -0.40 -7.73 -7.81
CA TYR A 258 -1.58 -8.55 -7.69
C TYR A 258 -1.30 -9.99 -8.12
N LYS A 259 -1.75 -10.95 -7.30
CA LYS A 259 -1.75 -12.38 -7.63
C LYS A 259 -3.17 -12.93 -7.72
N ARG A 260 -3.36 -14.01 -8.46
CA ARG A 260 -4.62 -14.77 -8.48
C ARG A 260 -4.76 -15.57 -7.17
N PRO A 261 -5.95 -15.71 -6.58
CA PRO A 261 -6.18 -16.66 -5.49
C PRO A 261 -5.77 -18.08 -5.88
N GLY A 262 -5.20 -18.85 -4.94
CA GLY A 262 -4.73 -20.21 -5.20
C GLY A 262 -3.39 -20.32 -5.95
N LEU A 263 -2.74 -19.21 -6.32
CA LEU A 263 -1.31 -19.22 -6.64
C LEU A 263 -0.50 -18.97 -5.37
N ASN A 264 0.17 -20.03 -4.88
CA ASN A 264 0.93 -20.10 -3.63
C ASN A 264 0.09 -19.71 -2.41
N GLU A 265 -0.79 -20.64 -2.01
CA GLU A 265 -1.09 -20.96 -0.61
C GLU A 265 -0.34 -22.26 -0.27
#